data_AF-A0AAG5DUY4-F1
#
_entry.id   AF-A0AAG5DUY4-F1
#
_cell.length_a   1.000
_cell.length_b   1.000
_cell.length_c   1.000
_cell.angle_alpha   90.00
_cell.angle_beta   90.00
_cell.angle_gamma   90.00
#
_symmetry.space_group_name_H-M   'P 1'
#
loop_
_entity.id
_entity.type
_entity.pdbx_description
1 polymer ?
#
loop_
_entity_poly.entity_id
_entity_poly.type
_entity_poly.pdbx_seq_one_letter_code
_entity_poly.pdbx_strand_id
1 'polypeptide(L)'
;MFILFRFKKNFRVSKEIFLDILKEIEPKFPPVRAKGLTPKEMLAATLRFLAEGSYQNGVGKDFNIAIAQPTFSVVFAKCLKILEDTLAPKWIQTEMSPNDQQAARRYFYAKSGIPGVVMCADGTHIKIVAPVEDRDHHYNRKGYYSINALIICDHQMRIRYVNGSYSGANHDSHIWTVCGIDAFFAAKHQRGETSYKVL
;
A
#
# COMPACT_ATOMS: atom_id res chain seq x y z
N MET A 1 -2.23 28.58 6.51
CA MET A 1 -2.57 27.39 7.32
C MET A 1 -3.71 26.56 6.72
N PHE A 2 -4.87 27.14 6.37
CA PHE A 2 -6.04 26.41 5.80
C PHE A 2 -5.79 25.65 4.47
N ILE A 3 -4.94 26.16 3.58
CA ILE A 3 -4.67 25.54 2.26
C ILE A 3 -3.89 24.21 2.38
N LEU A 4 -2.96 24.11 3.35
CA LEU A 4 -2.13 22.92 3.56
C LEU A 4 -2.95 21.73 4.09
N PHE A 5 -3.90 22.00 4.99
CA PHE A 5 -4.81 20.96 5.50
C PHE A 5 -5.71 20.40 4.40
N ARG A 6 -6.18 21.25 3.47
CA ARG A 6 -6.99 20.82 2.34
C ARG A 6 -6.20 19.90 1.40
N PHE A 7 -4.93 20.21 1.13
CA PHE A 7 -4.09 19.37 0.27
C PHE A 7 -3.87 17.97 0.86
N LYS A 8 -3.45 17.88 2.13
CA LYS A 8 -3.23 16.57 2.79
C LYS A 8 -4.50 15.76 2.91
N LYS A 9 -5.65 16.40 3.14
CA LYS A 9 -6.96 15.71 3.12
C LYS A 9 -7.26 15.14 1.72
N ASN A 10 -6.97 15.92 0.69
CA ASN A 10 -7.33 15.62 -0.69
C ASN A 10 -6.44 14.54 -1.34
N PHE A 11 -5.16 14.47 -0.98
CA PHE A 11 -4.18 13.59 -1.62
C PHE A 11 -3.50 12.61 -0.64
N ARG A 12 -3.81 12.69 0.66
CA ARG A 12 -3.20 11.91 1.76
C ARG A 12 -1.68 12.08 1.94
N VAL A 13 -1.06 12.97 1.18
CA VAL A 13 0.36 13.35 1.28
C VAL A 13 0.51 14.85 1.48
N SER A 14 1.65 15.28 2.01
CA SER A 14 1.98 16.72 2.04
C SER A 14 2.33 17.23 0.64
N LYS A 15 2.40 18.55 0.46
CA LYS A 15 2.73 19.14 -0.85
C LYS A 15 4.18 18.84 -1.23
N GLU A 16 5.06 18.80 -0.25
CA GLU A 16 6.47 18.47 -0.39
C GLU A 16 6.62 17.03 -0.90
N ILE A 17 5.99 16.07 -0.21
CA ILE A 17 5.98 14.65 -0.62
C ILE A 17 5.37 14.49 -2.01
N PHE A 18 4.31 15.24 -2.35
CA PHE A 18 3.74 15.20 -3.69
C PHE A 18 4.75 15.62 -4.77
N LEU A 19 5.49 16.69 -4.53
CA LEU A 19 6.51 17.18 -5.47
C LEU A 19 7.69 16.21 -5.57
N ASP A 20 8.10 15.62 -4.45
CA ASP A 20 9.16 14.60 -4.42
C ASP A 20 8.76 13.36 -5.23
N ILE A 21 7.53 12.85 -5.00
CA ILE A 21 6.97 11.75 -5.80
C ILE A 21 6.93 12.13 -7.28
N LEU A 22 6.40 13.31 -7.60
CA LEU A 22 6.29 13.78 -8.99
C LEU A 22 7.65 13.78 -9.69
N LYS A 23 8.68 14.33 -9.03
CA LYS A 23 10.04 14.39 -9.57
C LYS A 23 10.61 13.00 -9.87
N GLU A 24 10.31 12.01 -9.03
CA GLU A 24 10.77 10.64 -9.24
C GLU A 24 10.05 9.90 -10.37
N ILE A 25 8.75 10.12 -10.51
CA ILE A 25 7.92 9.38 -11.48
C ILE A 25 7.85 10.05 -12.85
N GLU A 26 8.01 11.38 -12.93
CA GLU A 26 7.88 12.15 -14.18
C GLU A 26 8.73 11.58 -15.34
N PRO A 27 10.01 11.19 -15.13
CA PRO A 27 10.83 10.58 -16.18
C PRO A 27 10.34 9.19 -16.65
N LYS A 28 9.44 8.54 -15.90
CA LYS A 28 8.89 7.22 -16.21
C LYS A 28 7.62 7.31 -17.07
N PHE A 29 7.04 8.50 -17.22
CA PHE A 29 5.93 8.69 -18.14
C PHE A 29 6.44 8.81 -19.58
N PRO A 30 5.73 8.21 -20.56
CA PRO A 30 6.03 8.45 -21.96
C PRO A 30 5.70 9.91 -22.33
N PRO A 31 6.28 10.41 -23.43
CA PRO A 31 6.08 11.78 -23.88
C PRO A 31 4.59 12.14 -23.96
N VAL A 32 4.26 13.29 -23.38
CA VAL A 32 2.89 13.81 -23.41
C VAL A 32 2.58 14.31 -24.81
N ARG A 33 1.48 13.84 -25.41
CA ARG A 33 0.96 14.40 -26.67
C ARG A 33 0.53 15.84 -26.41
N ALA A 34 0.58 16.73 -27.41
CA ALA A 34 0.33 18.18 -27.23
C ALA A 34 -1.00 18.57 -26.52
N LYS A 35 -2.01 17.69 -26.48
CA LYS A 35 -3.29 17.87 -25.75
C LYS A 35 -3.54 16.81 -24.65
N GLY A 36 -2.49 16.10 -24.23
CA GLY A 36 -2.57 15.05 -23.22
C GLY A 36 -2.39 15.57 -21.80
N LEU A 37 -2.84 14.78 -20.82
CA LEU A 37 -2.59 15.06 -19.40
C LEU A 37 -1.10 15.01 -19.10
N THR A 38 -0.63 15.94 -18.28
CA THR A 38 0.73 15.99 -17.76
C THR A 38 0.94 14.96 -16.63
N PRO A 39 2.18 14.50 -16.36
CA PRO A 39 2.47 13.61 -15.23
C PRO A 39 1.93 14.13 -13.90
N LYS A 40 2.00 15.44 -13.68
CA LYS A 40 1.44 16.13 -12.50
C LYS A 40 -0.07 15.95 -12.38
N GLU A 41 -0.80 16.12 -13.48
CA GLU A 41 -2.26 15.94 -13.52
C GLU A 41 -2.64 14.46 -13.32
N MET A 42 -1.89 13.54 -13.94
CA MET A 42 -2.09 12.10 -13.76
C MET A 42 -1.87 11.67 -12.30
N LEU A 43 -0.81 12.16 -11.66
CA LEU A 43 -0.51 11.89 -10.26
C LEU A 43 -1.58 12.47 -9.33
N ALA A 44 -1.96 13.75 -9.54
CA ALA A 44 -2.99 14.40 -8.74
C ALA A 44 -4.31 13.65 -8.82
N ALA A 45 -4.76 13.29 -10.03
CA ALA A 45 -6.00 12.54 -10.23
C ALA A 45 -5.93 11.15 -9.56
N THR A 46 -4.79 10.45 -9.68
CA THR A 46 -4.58 9.13 -9.07
C THR A 46 -4.62 9.19 -7.54
N LEU A 47 -3.84 10.08 -6.91
CA LEU A 47 -3.81 10.22 -5.46
C LEU A 47 -5.14 10.70 -4.89
N ARG A 48 -5.86 11.56 -5.62
CA ARG A 48 -7.21 11.98 -5.24
C ARG A 48 -8.17 10.80 -5.19
N PHE A 49 -8.16 9.97 -6.23
CA PHE A 49 -9.00 8.78 -6.28
C PHE A 49 -8.68 7.79 -5.15
N LEU A 50 -7.39 7.55 -4.86
CA LEU A 50 -6.98 6.71 -3.73
C LEU A 50 -7.39 7.31 -2.37
N ALA A 51 -7.43 8.64 -2.23
CA ALA A 51 -7.81 9.32 -1.00
C ALA A 51 -9.32 9.26 -0.71
N GLU A 52 -10.16 9.26 -1.76
CA GLU A 52 -11.62 9.34 -1.67
C GLU A 52 -12.34 8.00 -1.90
N GLY A 53 -11.72 7.07 -2.61
CA GLY A 53 -12.28 5.76 -2.93
C GLY A 53 -13.39 5.76 -3.98
N SER A 54 -13.61 6.87 -4.70
CA SER A 54 -14.63 6.95 -5.75
C SER A 54 -14.32 8.02 -6.80
N TYR A 55 -14.97 7.88 -7.96
CA TYR A 55 -15.11 8.96 -8.94
C TYR A 55 -16.13 9.96 -8.39
N GLN A 56 -15.69 11.03 -7.76
CA GLN A 56 -16.59 12.16 -7.57
C GLN A 56 -16.87 12.77 -8.95
N ASN A 57 -17.97 12.36 -9.58
CA ASN A 57 -18.59 13.12 -10.66
C ASN A 57 -18.82 14.53 -10.10
N GLY A 58 -18.19 15.53 -10.72
CA GLY A 58 -18.04 16.87 -10.17
C GLY A 58 -19.30 17.39 -9.48
N VAL A 59 -19.24 17.55 -8.16
CA VAL A 59 -19.99 18.60 -7.48
C VAL A 59 -18.93 19.62 -7.09
N GLY A 60 -18.92 20.71 -7.86
CA GLY A 60 -17.81 21.62 -7.98
C GLY A 60 -17.26 22.12 -6.65
N LYS A 61 -15.92 22.12 -6.54
CA LYS A 61 -15.13 23.22 -5.97
C LYS A 61 -13.63 22.99 -5.83
N ASP A 62 -13.01 21.92 -6.35
CA ASP A 62 -11.61 21.67 -5.97
C ASP A 62 -10.49 21.50 -6.99
N PHE A 63 -10.61 20.82 -8.13
CA PHE A 63 -9.49 20.83 -9.10
C PHE A 63 -10.00 20.66 -10.53
N ASN A 64 -9.46 21.48 -11.42
CA ASN A 64 -9.96 21.77 -12.77
C ASN A 64 -9.61 20.68 -13.81
N ILE A 65 -9.55 19.41 -13.42
CA ILE A 65 -9.20 18.32 -14.34
C ILE A 65 -10.46 17.53 -14.67
N ALA A 66 -11.23 18.03 -15.63
CA ALA A 66 -12.36 17.31 -16.19
C ALA A 66 -11.83 16.16 -17.05
N ILE A 67 -11.64 14.97 -16.45
CA ILE A 67 -11.20 13.76 -17.14
C ILE A 67 -12.41 12.84 -17.33
N ALA A 68 -12.65 12.39 -18.57
CA ALA A 68 -13.65 11.35 -18.83
C ALA A 68 -13.26 10.03 -18.13
N GLN A 69 -14.25 9.31 -17.59
CA GLN A 69 -13.99 8.07 -16.82
C GLN A 69 -13.13 7.03 -17.56
N PRO A 70 -13.33 6.75 -18.87
CA PRO A 70 -12.47 5.80 -19.58
C PRO A 70 -11.01 6.25 -19.65
N THR A 71 -10.79 7.56 -19.90
CA THR A 71 -9.45 8.16 -19.90
C THR A 71 -8.81 8.07 -18.53
N PHE A 72 -9.56 8.36 -17.47
CA PHE A 72 -9.05 8.25 -16.10
C PHE A 72 -8.64 6.81 -15.78
N SER A 73 -9.43 5.80 -16.14
CA SER A 73 -9.11 4.40 -15.84
C SER A 73 -7.78 3.97 -16.46
N VAL A 74 -7.50 4.37 -17.71
CA VAL A 74 -6.20 4.12 -18.36
C VAL A 74 -5.07 4.86 -17.65
N VAL A 75 -5.28 6.12 -17.30
CA VAL A 75 -4.30 6.95 -16.59
C VAL A 75 -3.99 6.39 -15.20
N PHE A 76 -5.02 5.97 -14.47
CA PHE A 76 -4.95 5.43 -13.12
C PHE A 76 -4.12 4.15 -13.10
N ALA A 77 -4.44 3.17 -13.95
CA ALA A 77 -3.69 1.92 -14.05
C ALA A 77 -2.20 2.16 -14.36
N LYS A 78 -1.92 3.07 -15.31
CA LYS A 78 -0.55 3.45 -15.68
C LYS A 78 0.19 4.15 -14.54
N CYS A 79 -0.44 5.12 -13.89
CA CYS A 79 0.18 5.86 -12.79
C CYS A 79 0.42 4.95 -11.58
N LEU A 80 -0.51 4.06 -11.25
CA LEU A 80 -0.33 3.04 -10.22
C LEU A 80 0.87 2.15 -10.52
N LYS A 81 1.01 1.67 -11.76
CA LYS A 81 2.14 0.83 -12.14
C LYS A 81 3.48 1.54 -11.96
N ILE A 82 3.56 2.80 -12.40
CA ILE A 82 4.77 3.62 -12.22
C ILE A 82 5.08 3.84 -10.73
N LEU A 83 4.07 4.12 -9.90
CA LEU A 83 4.23 4.28 -8.46
C LEU A 83 4.72 2.99 -7.79
N GLU A 84 4.11 1.86 -8.13
CA GLU A 84 4.50 0.54 -7.65
C GLU A 84 5.97 0.25 -8.00
N ASP A 85 6.34 0.37 -9.27
CA ASP A 85 7.69 0.03 -9.75
C ASP A 85 8.77 0.98 -9.23
N THR A 86 8.42 2.23 -8.92
CA THR A 86 9.40 3.26 -8.52
C THR A 86 9.51 3.43 -7.02
N LEU A 87 8.39 3.41 -6.29
CA LEU A 87 8.34 3.75 -4.88
C LEU A 87 8.27 2.53 -3.97
N ALA A 88 7.51 1.48 -4.34
CA ALA A 88 7.33 0.34 -3.44
C ALA A 88 8.67 -0.33 -3.05
N PRO A 89 9.63 -0.59 -3.97
CA PRO A 89 10.93 -1.17 -3.62
C PRO A 89 11.79 -0.28 -2.70
N LYS A 90 11.54 1.03 -2.68
CA LYS A 90 12.28 2.00 -1.84
C LYS A 90 11.72 2.09 -0.43
N TRP A 91 10.39 2.09 -0.32
CA TRP A 91 9.70 2.42 0.93
C TRP A 91 9.11 1.21 1.64
N ILE A 92 8.83 0.11 0.93
CA ILE A 92 8.28 -1.13 1.48
C ILE A 92 9.39 -2.18 1.43
N GLN A 93 10.20 -2.23 2.49
CA GLN A 93 11.33 -3.14 2.62
C GLN A 93 11.23 -3.92 3.91
N THR A 94 11.45 -5.23 3.84
CA THR A 94 11.47 -6.11 5.01
C THR A 94 12.75 -5.98 5.84
N GLU A 95 13.84 -5.51 5.25
CA GLU A 95 15.14 -5.33 5.92
C GLU A 95 15.15 -4.09 6.82
N MET A 96 15.68 -4.23 8.04
CA MET A 96 15.74 -3.15 9.03
C MET A 96 17.18 -2.86 9.44
N SER A 97 17.48 -1.57 9.68
CA SER A 97 18.77 -1.17 10.27
C SER A 97 18.93 -1.78 11.68
N PRO A 98 20.16 -2.05 12.15
CA PRO A 98 20.38 -2.59 13.49
C PRO A 98 19.74 -1.74 14.61
N ASN A 99 19.75 -0.41 14.45
CA ASN A 99 19.13 0.52 15.39
C ASN A 99 17.61 0.37 15.39
N ASP A 100 16.97 0.29 14.22
CA ASP A 100 15.53 0.08 14.12
C ASP A 100 15.12 -1.29 14.68
N GLN A 101 15.93 -2.33 14.44
CA GLN A 101 15.68 -3.66 15.01
C GLN A 101 15.71 -3.61 16.55
N GLN A 102 16.70 -2.93 17.14
CA GLN A 102 16.79 -2.81 18.59
C GLN A 102 15.61 -2.03 19.17
N ALA A 103 15.20 -0.94 18.53
CA ALA A 103 14.04 -0.16 18.93
C ALA A 103 12.75 -1.00 18.85
N ALA A 104 12.56 -1.74 17.75
CA ALA A 104 11.42 -2.62 17.56
C ALA A 104 11.36 -3.73 18.62
N ARG A 105 12.48 -4.40 18.92
CA ARG A 105 12.56 -5.43 19.97
C ARG A 105 12.10 -4.92 21.32
N ARG A 106 12.58 -3.73 21.72
CA ARG A 106 12.16 -3.10 22.98
C ARG A 106 10.67 -2.78 22.98
N TYR A 107 10.19 -2.20 21.89
CA TYR A 107 8.77 -1.86 21.73
C TYR A 107 7.86 -3.08 21.84
N PHE A 108 8.12 -4.13 21.05
CA PHE A 108 7.28 -5.32 21.05
C PHE A 108 7.43 -6.13 22.33
N TYR A 109 8.64 -6.26 22.90
CA TYR A 109 8.82 -6.95 24.17
C TYR A 109 8.03 -6.27 25.30
N ALA A 110 8.03 -4.93 25.36
CA ALA A 110 7.24 -4.19 26.35
C ALA A 110 5.72 -4.38 26.17
N LYS A 111 5.26 -4.77 24.99
CA LYS A 111 3.83 -4.96 24.67
C LYS A 111 3.36 -6.42 24.78
N SER A 112 4.20 -7.38 24.37
CA SER A 112 3.83 -8.80 24.27
C SER A 112 4.59 -9.72 25.22
N GLY A 113 5.72 -9.27 25.79
CA GLY A 113 6.63 -10.12 26.58
C GLY A 113 7.44 -11.11 25.72
N ILE A 114 7.31 -11.09 24.40
CA ILE A 114 7.97 -12.05 23.50
C ILE A 114 9.32 -11.47 23.04
N PRO A 115 10.46 -12.10 23.36
CA PRO A 115 11.77 -11.60 22.97
C PRO A 115 12.03 -11.82 21.47
N GLY A 116 12.63 -10.80 20.85
CA GLY A 116 13.12 -10.86 19.47
C GLY A 116 12.10 -10.52 18.39
N VAL A 117 10.90 -10.03 18.75
CA VAL A 117 9.92 -9.54 17.77
C VAL A 117 10.36 -8.18 17.23
N VAL A 118 10.40 -8.03 15.91
CA VAL A 118 10.75 -6.78 15.22
C VAL A 118 9.62 -6.21 14.35
N MET A 119 8.64 -7.04 14.01
CA MET A 119 7.49 -6.69 13.18
C MET A 119 6.25 -7.49 13.63
N CYS A 120 5.07 -7.09 13.18
CA CYS A 120 3.84 -7.85 13.35
C CYS A 120 3.15 -8.05 11.99
N ALA A 121 2.55 -9.22 11.79
CA ALA A 121 1.77 -9.56 10.61
C ALA A 121 0.28 -9.63 10.95
N ASP A 122 -0.57 -9.12 10.07
CA ASP A 122 -2.02 -9.25 10.21
C ASP A 122 -2.72 -9.32 8.85
N GLY A 123 -3.80 -10.07 8.78
CA GLY A 123 -4.66 -10.18 7.60
C GLY A 123 -5.76 -9.13 7.63
N THR A 124 -5.85 -8.32 6.57
CA THR A 124 -6.87 -7.28 6.42
C THR A 124 -7.80 -7.59 5.25
N HIS A 125 -9.09 -7.74 5.53
CA HIS A 125 -10.11 -7.95 4.50
C HIS A 125 -10.55 -6.64 3.83
N ILE A 126 -10.18 -6.47 2.57
CA ILE A 126 -10.63 -5.39 1.69
C ILE A 126 -11.94 -5.82 1.04
N LYS A 127 -13.05 -5.16 1.39
CA LYS A 127 -14.38 -5.48 0.86
C LYS A 127 -14.43 -5.19 -0.64
N ILE A 128 -15.00 -6.13 -1.40
CA ILE A 128 -15.21 -6.01 -2.85
C ILE A 128 -16.69 -6.26 -3.18
N VAL A 129 -17.09 -5.85 -4.38
CA VAL A 129 -18.33 -6.35 -4.99
C VAL A 129 -18.13 -7.84 -5.29
N ALA A 130 -19.21 -8.62 -5.18
CA ALA A 130 -19.17 -10.05 -5.49
C ALA A 130 -18.58 -10.26 -6.90
N PRO A 131 -17.50 -11.03 -7.06
CA PRO A 131 -16.95 -11.30 -8.37
C PRO A 131 -17.87 -12.25 -9.13
N VAL A 132 -17.77 -12.22 -10.46
CA VAL A 132 -18.55 -13.09 -11.36
C VAL A 132 -18.01 -14.51 -11.32
N GLU A 133 -16.69 -14.64 -11.30
CA GLU A 133 -15.94 -15.89 -11.21
C GLU A 133 -15.45 -16.11 -9.77
N ASP A 134 -15.30 -17.38 -9.36
CA ASP A 134 -14.74 -17.77 -8.06
C ASP A 134 -15.39 -17.08 -6.85
N ARG A 135 -16.69 -16.79 -6.97
CA ARG A 135 -17.48 -16.02 -5.99
C ARG A 135 -17.32 -16.53 -4.56
N ASP A 136 -17.36 -17.85 -4.37
CA ASP A 136 -17.27 -18.48 -3.06
C ASP A 136 -15.87 -18.33 -2.44
N HIS A 137 -14.81 -18.32 -3.26
CA HIS A 137 -13.45 -18.08 -2.77
C HIS A 137 -13.28 -16.69 -2.17
N HIS A 138 -14.08 -15.71 -2.60
CA HIS A 138 -14.02 -14.36 -2.07
C HIS A 138 -14.94 -14.13 -0.86
N TYR A 139 -15.87 -15.04 -0.58
CA TYR A 139 -16.79 -14.90 0.55
C TYR A 139 -16.09 -15.24 1.87
N ASN A 140 -15.96 -14.26 2.76
CA ASN A 140 -15.24 -14.45 4.02
C ASN A 140 -16.16 -14.90 5.17
N ARG A 141 -15.53 -15.30 6.28
CA ARG A 141 -16.22 -15.68 7.54
C ARG A 141 -17.05 -14.56 8.18
N LYS A 142 -16.89 -13.31 7.73
CA LYS A 142 -17.64 -12.13 8.22
C LYS A 142 -18.89 -11.86 7.37
N GLY A 143 -19.20 -12.72 6.40
CA GLY A 143 -20.43 -12.64 5.60
C GLY A 143 -20.37 -11.61 4.46
N TYR A 144 -19.18 -11.28 3.94
CA TYR A 144 -19.05 -10.41 2.77
C TYR A 144 -17.92 -10.84 1.83
N TYR A 145 -17.98 -10.40 0.58
CA TYR A 145 -16.93 -10.66 -0.41
C TYR A 145 -15.72 -9.75 -0.17
N SER A 146 -14.52 -10.33 -0.15
CA SER A 146 -13.30 -9.58 0.11
C SER A 146 -12.07 -10.16 -0.61
N ILE A 147 -11.03 -9.34 -0.65
CA ILE A 147 -9.64 -9.75 -0.81
C ILE A 147 -9.01 -9.74 0.59
N ASN A 148 -8.28 -10.78 0.96
CA ASN A 148 -7.51 -10.80 2.20
C ASN A 148 -6.07 -10.36 1.89
N ALA A 149 -5.69 -9.19 2.41
CA ALA A 149 -4.36 -8.64 2.26
C ALA A 149 -3.53 -8.92 3.52
N LEU A 150 -2.44 -9.69 3.39
CA LEU A 150 -1.47 -9.86 4.45
C LEU A 150 -0.56 -8.63 4.48
N ILE A 151 -0.48 -7.97 5.65
CA ILE A 151 0.34 -6.80 5.86
C ILE A 151 1.30 -7.06 7.01
N ILE A 152 2.58 -6.71 6.83
CA ILE A 152 3.57 -6.72 7.91
C ILE A 152 3.96 -5.27 8.21
N CYS A 153 3.93 -4.89 9.49
CA CYS A 153 4.27 -3.56 9.95
C CYS A 153 5.37 -3.60 11.03
N ASP A 154 6.17 -2.54 11.10
CA ASP A 154 7.12 -2.34 12.20
C ASP A 154 6.51 -1.54 13.37
N HIS A 155 7.31 -1.37 14.43
CA HIS A 155 6.95 -0.61 15.63
C HIS A 155 6.57 0.86 15.39
N GLN A 156 6.87 1.42 14.21
CA GLN A 156 6.53 2.80 13.82
C GLN A 156 5.32 2.84 12.89
N MET A 157 4.60 1.72 12.74
CA MET A 157 3.47 1.54 11.83
C MET A 157 3.85 1.71 10.36
N ARG A 158 5.12 1.50 10.00
CA ARG A 158 5.54 1.48 8.60
C ARG A 158 5.20 0.12 8.02
N ILE A 159 4.55 0.10 6.86
CA ILE A 159 4.31 -1.13 6.09
C ILE A 159 5.65 -1.62 5.54
N ARG A 160 6.04 -2.84 5.93
CA ARG A 160 7.30 -3.50 5.57
C ARG A 160 7.10 -4.58 4.52
N TYR A 161 5.88 -5.10 4.41
CA TYR A 161 5.45 -6.05 3.39
C TYR A 161 3.93 -5.94 3.22
N VAL A 162 3.45 -6.12 1.99
CA VAL A 162 2.03 -6.21 1.69
C VAL A 162 1.81 -7.20 0.55
N ASN A 163 0.80 -8.06 0.69
CA ASN A 163 0.36 -8.94 -0.37
C ASN A 163 -1.18 -9.05 -0.37
N GLY A 164 -1.80 -8.47 -1.39
CA GLY A 164 -3.25 -8.41 -1.58
C GLY A 164 -3.77 -9.37 -2.66
N SER A 165 -3.04 -10.45 -2.95
CA SER A 165 -3.38 -11.35 -4.06
C SER A 165 -4.30 -12.52 -3.67
N TYR A 166 -4.78 -12.56 -2.42
CA TYR A 166 -5.54 -13.69 -1.88
C TYR A 166 -7.01 -13.37 -1.72
N SER A 167 -7.86 -14.35 -2.05
CA SER A 167 -9.30 -14.23 -1.91
C SER A 167 -9.74 -14.29 -0.44
N GLY A 168 -10.90 -13.70 -0.13
CA GLY A 168 -11.39 -13.48 1.22
C GLY A 168 -11.70 -14.72 2.06
N ALA A 169 -11.83 -15.90 1.46
CA ALA A 169 -12.02 -17.14 2.20
C ALA A 169 -10.70 -17.66 2.83
N ASN A 170 -9.54 -17.17 2.37
CA ASN A 170 -8.24 -17.64 2.88
C ASN A 170 -7.96 -17.14 4.30
N HIS A 171 -7.48 -18.05 5.15
CA HIS A 171 -6.95 -17.74 6.47
C HIS A 171 -5.56 -17.12 6.40
N ASP A 172 -5.25 -16.22 7.34
CA ASP A 172 -3.97 -15.51 7.39
C ASP A 172 -2.77 -16.46 7.51
N SER A 173 -2.92 -17.55 8.27
CA SER A 173 -1.89 -18.59 8.40
C SER A 173 -1.63 -19.35 7.09
N HIS A 174 -2.67 -19.54 6.28
CA HIS A 174 -2.53 -20.11 4.94
C HIS A 174 -1.74 -19.14 4.06
N ILE A 175 -2.17 -17.87 4.02
CA ILE A 175 -1.51 -16.80 3.24
C ILE A 175 -0.04 -16.66 3.62
N TRP A 176 0.27 -16.62 4.92
CA TRP A 176 1.65 -16.56 5.45
C TRP A 176 2.55 -17.64 4.84
N THR A 177 2.04 -18.88 4.79
CA THR A 177 2.77 -20.04 4.24
C THR A 177 2.93 -19.96 2.73
N VAL A 178 1.88 -19.59 1.99
CA VAL A 178 1.89 -19.67 0.52
C VAL A 178 2.51 -18.44 -0.16
N CYS A 179 2.58 -17.30 0.53
CA CYS A 179 3.15 -16.07 -0.03
C CYS A 179 4.68 -16.03 0.01
N GLY A 180 5.32 -17.01 0.66
CA GLY A 180 6.77 -17.19 0.71
C GLY A 180 7.50 -16.20 1.64
N ILE A 181 6.78 -15.36 2.38
CA ILE A 181 7.39 -14.40 3.31
C ILE A 181 8.01 -15.09 4.53
N ASP A 182 7.47 -16.24 4.89
CA ASP A 182 7.98 -17.12 5.95
C ASP A 182 9.42 -17.58 5.67
N ALA A 183 9.77 -17.87 4.41
CA ALA A 183 11.10 -18.26 3.99
C ALA A 183 12.15 -17.17 4.28
N PHE A 184 11.78 -15.89 4.15
CA PHE A 184 12.65 -14.76 4.49
C PHE A 184 13.01 -14.76 5.99
N PHE A 185 12.02 -14.91 6.86
CA PHE A 185 12.23 -14.96 8.31
C PHE A 185 12.95 -16.24 8.75
N ALA A 186 12.66 -17.38 8.11
CA ALA A 186 13.34 -18.64 8.35
C ALA A 186 14.84 -18.55 7.99
N ALA A 187 15.18 -17.92 6.87
CA ALA A 187 16.57 -17.74 6.45
C ALA A 187 17.37 -16.86 7.44
N LYS A 188 16.76 -15.81 7.99
CA LYS A 188 17.36 -14.97 9.04
C LYS A 188 17.65 -15.78 10.30
N HIS A 189 16.69 -16.59 10.74
CA HIS A 189 16.86 -17.47 11.89
C HIS A 189 18.00 -18.49 11.68
N GLN A 190 18.07 -19.12 10.51
CA GLN A 190 19.13 -20.08 10.16
C GLN A 190 20.54 -19.44 10.14
N ARG A 191 20.65 -18.13 9.84
CA ARG A 191 21.90 -17.37 9.91
C ARG A 191 22.29 -16.92 11.32
N GLY A 192 21.54 -17.33 12.34
CA GLY A 192 21.80 -16.98 13.74
C GLY A 192 21.11 -15.69 14.20
N GLU A 193 20.32 -15.02 13.35
CA GLU A 193 19.50 -13.86 13.74
C GLU A 193 18.21 -14.32 14.43
N THR A 194 18.34 -15.07 15.53
CA THR A 194 17.21 -15.66 16.28
C THR A 194 16.27 -14.63 16.92
N SER A 195 16.66 -13.36 16.90
CA SER A 195 15.91 -12.21 17.39
C SER A 195 15.30 -11.35 16.27
N TYR A 196 15.07 -11.94 15.09
CA TYR A 196 14.40 -11.32 13.95
C TYR A 196 13.06 -12.01 13.68
N LYS A 197 12.09 -11.83 14.59
CA LYS A 197 10.78 -12.51 14.56
C LYS A 197 9.66 -11.57 14.14
N VAL A 198 8.60 -12.16 13.60
CA VAL A 198 7.30 -11.52 13.38
C VAL A 198 6.32 -12.06 14.41
N LEU A 199 5.52 -11.15 14.97
CA LEU A 199 4.37 -11.48 15.80
C LEU A 199 3.13 -11.76 14.95
#